data_AF-A0AAW1N9T5-F1
#
_entry.id   AF-A0AAW1N9T5-F1
#
_cell.length_a   1.000
_cell.length_b   1.000
_cell.length_c   1.000
_cell.angle_alpha   90.00
_cell.angle_beta   90.00
_cell.angle_gamma   90.00
#
_symmetry.space_group_name_H-M   'P 1'
#
loop_
_entity.id
_entity.type
_entity.pdbx_description
1 polymer ?
#
loop_
_entity_poly.entity_id
_entity_poly.type
_entity_poly.pdbx_seq_one_letter_code
_entity_poly.pdbx_strand_id
1 'polypeptide(L)'
;MHRHVSKGSWTFSDKDHGWQVSDCTAEALKCCLMLSTMNPEIVGQKIDSSFLYDPVNLLLSYQSENGGLSAWEPAGAQAWLKLLNPTEVFADIVREYEYVECTASAIQALILFKKLYPEHRKVEIDNFIVKASKFLEDNQYSNCSWYGNWGICFI
;
A
#
# COMPACT_ATOMS: atom_id res chain seq x y z
N MET A 1 21.77 -5.06 -6.15
CA MET A 1 20.78 -3.96 -6.10
C MET A 1 19.78 -4.34 -5.02
N HIS A 2 19.63 -3.52 -3.97
CA HIS A 2 18.81 -3.84 -2.79
C HIS A 2 17.41 -3.23 -2.84
N ARG A 3 17.01 -2.67 -3.99
CA ARG A 3 15.73 -1.97 -4.14
C ARG A 3 14.65 -2.93 -4.56
N HIS A 4 13.47 -2.77 -3.96
CA HIS A 4 12.26 -3.40 -4.48
C HIS A 4 11.88 -2.83 -5.85
N VAL A 5 11.04 -3.56 -6.59
CA VAL A 5 10.52 -3.09 -7.89
C VAL A 5 9.77 -1.77 -7.72
N SER A 6 9.96 -0.83 -8.65
CA SER A 6 9.35 0.51 -8.58
C SER A 6 8.58 0.90 -9.85
N LYS A 7 8.53 0.03 -10.87
CA LYS A 7 7.76 0.28 -12.09
C LYS A 7 6.26 0.41 -11.74
N GLY A 8 5.64 1.50 -12.17
CA GLY A 8 4.24 1.80 -11.87
C GLY A 8 4.00 2.31 -10.45
N SER A 9 5.04 2.59 -9.67
CA SER A 9 4.88 3.19 -8.35
C SER A 9 4.70 4.70 -8.40
N TRP A 10 4.11 5.23 -7.33
CA TRP A 10 4.23 6.64 -6.97
C TRP A 10 5.09 6.77 -5.72
N THR A 11 5.86 7.87 -5.71
CA THR A 11 6.64 8.29 -4.55
C THR A 11 5.79 9.18 -3.66
N PHE A 12 6.25 9.46 -2.44
CA PHE A 12 5.60 10.43 -1.56
C PHE A 12 5.75 11.88 -2.06
N SER A 13 6.86 12.20 -2.73
CA SER A 13 7.21 13.57 -3.14
C SER A 13 7.00 13.78 -4.63
N ASP A 14 8.03 13.50 -5.41
CA ASP A 14 8.13 13.76 -6.84
C ASP A 14 8.73 12.56 -7.57
N LYS A 15 8.65 12.60 -8.91
CA LYS A 15 9.07 11.49 -9.76
C LYS A 15 10.58 11.23 -9.69
N ASP A 16 11.40 12.27 -9.54
CA ASP A 16 12.87 12.16 -9.60
C ASP A 16 13.42 11.56 -8.30
N HIS A 17 12.71 11.71 -7.19
CA HIS A 17 13.02 10.99 -5.95
C HIS A 17 13.06 9.47 -6.16
N GLY A 18 12.17 8.92 -6.99
CA GLY A 18 12.22 7.52 -7.43
C GLY A 18 12.13 6.46 -6.31
N TRP A 19 11.67 6.84 -5.11
CA TRP A 19 11.42 5.91 -3.99
C TRP A 19 9.94 5.58 -3.91
N GLN A 20 9.61 4.37 -4.33
CA GLN A 20 8.24 3.86 -4.29
C GLN A 20 7.70 3.81 -2.86
N VAL A 21 6.41 4.10 -2.68
CA VAL A 21 5.71 3.90 -1.41
C VAL A 21 4.37 3.23 -1.69
N SER A 22 4.03 2.21 -0.91
CA SER A 22 2.87 1.35 -1.15
C SER A 22 1.56 2.12 -1.03
N ASP A 23 1.40 2.93 0.02
CA ASP A 23 0.21 3.75 0.26
C ASP A 23 0.07 4.87 -0.77
N CYS A 24 1.16 5.56 -1.12
CA CYS A 24 1.17 6.61 -2.14
C CYS A 24 0.78 6.04 -3.50
N THR A 25 1.28 4.84 -3.83
CA THR A 25 0.88 4.13 -5.04
C THR A 25 -0.60 3.75 -5.01
N ALA A 26 -1.10 3.26 -3.89
CA ALA A 26 -2.51 2.91 -3.74
C ALA A 26 -3.42 4.14 -3.85
N GLU A 27 -3.09 5.24 -3.19
CA GLU A 27 -3.84 6.49 -3.24
C GLU A 27 -3.82 7.12 -4.63
N ALA A 28 -2.66 7.15 -5.28
CA ALA A 28 -2.54 7.64 -6.67
C ALA A 28 -3.34 6.77 -7.64
N LEU A 29 -3.27 5.44 -7.52
CA LEU A 29 -4.07 4.51 -8.31
C LEU A 29 -5.56 4.76 -8.09
N LYS A 30 -6.00 4.86 -6.83
CA LYS A 30 -7.39 5.14 -6.46
C LYS A 30 -7.88 6.47 -7.07
N CYS A 31 -7.07 7.52 -6.99
CA CYS A 31 -7.35 8.81 -7.61
C CYS A 31 -7.52 8.69 -9.13
N CYS A 32 -6.59 8.03 -9.82
CA CYS A 32 -6.67 7.81 -11.27
C CYS A 32 -7.94 7.04 -11.66
N LEU A 33 -8.28 6.01 -10.89
CA LEU A 33 -9.50 5.21 -11.10
C LEU A 33 -10.76 6.06 -10.90
N MET A 34 -10.82 6.87 -9.84
CA MET A 34 -11.97 7.76 -9.60
C MET A 34 -12.13 8.78 -10.72
N LEU A 35 -11.04 9.45 -11.14
CA LEU A 35 -11.04 10.40 -12.25
C LEU A 35 -11.50 9.73 -13.55
N SER A 36 -11.14 8.47 -13.79
CA SER A 36 -11.57 7.74 -14.99
C SER A 36 -13.10 7.55 -15.10
N THR A 37 -13.83 7.74 -14.01
CA THR A 37 -15.30 7.66 -13.96
C THR A 37 -15.99 9.03 -14.11
N MET A 38 -15.22 10.12 -14.17
CA MET A 38 -15.73 11.48 -14.34
C MET A 38 -15.79 11.87 -15.83
N ASN A 39 -16.48 12.98 -16.14
CA ASN A 39 -16.59 13.48 -17.51
C ASN A 39 -15.19 13.87 -18.06
N PRO A 40 -14.73 13.30 -19.18
CA PRO A 40 -13.44 13.61 -19.80
C PRO A 40 -13.25 15.10 -20.18
N GLU A 41 -14.34 15.84 -20.41
CA GLU A 41 -14.27 17.28 -20.66
C GLU A 41 -13.77 18.08 -19.44
N ILE A 42 -13.91 17.52 -18.23
CA ILE A 42 -13.47 18.15 -16.98
C ILE A 42 -12.08 17.67 -16.58
N VAL A 43 -11.83 16.36 -16.66
CA VAL A 43 -10.62 15.73 -16.09
C VAL A 43 -9.59 15.28 -17.14
N GLY A 44 -9.89 15.47 -18.43
CA GLY A 44 -9.07 15.02 -19.53
C GLY A 44 -9.24 13.53 -19.85
N GLN A 45 -8.34 13.03 -20.70
CA GLN A 45 -8.36 11.61 -21.10
C GLN A 45 -7.89 10.71 -19.94
N LYS A 46 -8.58 9.58 -19.78
CA LYS A 46 -8.18 8.54 -18.83
C LYS A 46 -6.80 7.98 -19.17
N ILE A 47 -6.06 7.58 -18.15
CA ILE A 47 -4.83 6.82 -18.28
C ILE A 47 -5.14 5.49 -18.99
N ASP A 48 -4.26 5.07 -19.90
CA ASP A 48 -4.39 3.76 -20.54
C ASP A 48 -4.34 2.64 -19.49
N SER A 49 -5.26 1.68 -19.60
CA SER A 49 -5.41 0.60 -18.62
C SER A 49 -4.13 -0.21 -18.40
N SER A 50 -3.27 -0.33 -19.41
CA SER A 50 -2.01 -1.05 -19.29
C SER A 50 -1.07 -0.43 -18.24
N PHE A 51 -1.09 0.90 -18.08
CA PHE A 51 -0.32 1.58 -17.03
C PHE A 51 -0.93 1.43 -15.64
N LEU A 52 -2.20 1.05 -15.53
CA LEU A 52 -2.87 0.80 -14.25
C LEU A 52 -2.60 -0.60 -13.71
N TYR A 53 -2.01 -1.50 -14.53
CA TYR A 53 -1.64 -2.86 -14.10
C TYR A 53 -0.32 -2.92 -13.36
N ASP A 54 0.67 -2.10 -13.74
CA ASP A 54 1.95 -2.05 -13.02
C ASP A 54 1.80 -1.66 -11.53
N PRO A 55 0.99 -0.63 -11.16
CA PRO A 55 0.71 -0.29 -9.76
C PRO A 55 0.02 -1.42 -9.00
N VAL A 56 -0.91 -2.15 -9.65
CA VAL A 56 -1.56 -3.32 -9.05
C VAL A 56 -0.55 -4.43 -8.77
N ASN A 57 0.34 -4.72 -9.72
CA ASN A 57 1.40 -5.70 -9.53
C ASN A 57 2.37 -5.28 -8.42
N LEU A 58 2.68 -4.00 -8.32
CA LEU A 58 3.46 -3.45 -7.22
C LEU A 58 2.76 -3.75 -5.89
N LEU A 59 1.51 -3.31 -5.69
CA LEU A 59 0.79 -3.50 -4.42
C LEU A 59 0.70 -4.98 -4.02
N LEU A 60 0.39 -5.87 -4.97
CA LEU A 60 0.34 -7.31 -4.72
C LEU A 60 1.70 -7.89 -4.28
N SER A 61 2.82 -7.28 -4.66
CA SER A 61 4.17 -7.72 -4.28
C SER A 61 4.60 -7.28 -2.86
N TYR A 62 3.89 -6.35 -2.22
CA TYR A 62 4.21 -5.87 -0.86
C TYR A 62 3.55 -6.68 0.25
N GLN A 63 2.55 -7.51 -0.05
CA GLN A 63 1.81 -8.21 0.99
C GLN A 63 2.69 -9.25 1.67
N SER A 64 2.92 -9.05 2.97
CA SER A 64 3.58 -10.00 3.84
C SER A 64 2.69 -11.22 4.12
N GLU A 65 3.27 -12.28 4.70
CA GLU A 65 2.54 -13.51 5.03
C GLU A 65 1.38 -13.26 6.00
N ASN A 66 1.51 -12.27 6.89
CA ASN A 66 0.46 -11.85 7.83
C ASN A 66 -0.66 -11.03 7.16
N GLY A 67 -0.55 -10.72 5.87
CA GLY A 67 -1.54 -9.96 5.10
C GLY A 67 -1.34 -8.45 5.05
N GLY A 68 -0.45 -7.89 5.88
CA GLY A 68 -0.18 -6.46 5.93
C GLY A 68 0.81 -5.98 4.88
N LEU A 69 0.85 -4.66 4.68
CA LEU A 69 1.75 -3.98 3.75
C LEU A 69 2.64 -2.99 4.50
N SER A 70 3.92 -2.98 4.13
CA SER A 70 4.90 -1.99 4.56
C SER A 70 4.95 -0.76 3.67
N ALA A 71 5.68 0.27 4.08
CA ALA A 71 5.73 1.55 3.38
C ALA A 71 6.62 1.49 2.12
N TRP A 72 7.93 1.24 2.26
CA TRP A 72 8.89 1.39 1.15
C TRP A 72 9.41 0.07 0.58
N GLU A 73 9.61 -0.95 1.42
CA GLU A 73 10.11 -2.27 0.97
C GLU A 73 9.43 -3.42 1.73
N PRO A 74 9.30 -4.62 1.14
CA PRO A 74 8.72 -5.77 1.82
C PRO A 74 9.38 -6.04 3.18
N ALA A 75 8.58 -6.26 4.21
CA ALA A 75 9.04 -6.47 5.59
C ALA A 75 9.63 -7.88 5.80
N GLY A 76 10.80 -8.14 5.22
CA GLY A 76 11.48 -9.45 5.27
C GLY A 76 12.46 -9.64 6.43
N ALA A 77 12.76 -8.59 7.19
CA ALA A 77 13.81 -8.62 8.22
C ALA A 77 13.29 -9.20 9.55
N GLN A 78 14.13 -9.99 10.21
CA GLN A 78 13.77 -10.69 11.45
C GLN A 78 13.52 -9.72 12.60
N ALA A 79 12.50 -9.98 13.41
CA ALA A 79 12.08 -9.10 14.50
C ALA A 79 13.17 -8.86 15.56
N TRP A 80 14.09 -9.80 15.78
CA TRP A 80 15.17 -9.65 16.78
C TRP A 80 16.15 -8.52 16.42
N LEU A 81 16.23 -8.11 15.15
CA LEU A 81 17.09 -7.01 14.72
C LEU A 81 16.74 -5.68 15.41
N LYS A 82 15.50 -5.52 15.91
CA LYS A 82 15.11 -4.38 16.75
C LYS A 82 16.05 -4.15 17.94
N LEU A 83 16.65 -5.21 18.49
CA LEU A 83 17.61 -5.13 19.60
C LEU A 83 18.89 -4.39 19.24
N LEU A 84 19.15 -4.21 17.94
CA LEU A 84 20.30 -3.49 17.43
C LEU A 84 20.01 -2.01 17.18
N ASN A 85 18.83 -1.49 17.57
CA ASN A 85 18.52 -0.07 17.43
C ASN A 85 19.50 0.77 18.27
N PRO A 86 20.40 1.55 17.65
CA PRO A 86 21.34 2.36 18.40
C PRO A 86 20.76 3.73 18.76
N THR A 87 19.54 4.04 18.31
CA THR A 87 18.92 5.34 18.54
C THR A 87 18.14 5.34 19.84
N GLU A 88 18.33 6.40 20.63
CA GLU A 88 17.64 6.58 21.92
C GLU A 88 16.31 7.32 21.76
N VAL A 89 16.11 8.00 20.62
CA VAL A 89 15.00 8.93 20.40
C VAL A 89 13.97 8.42 19.37
N PHE A 90 14.29 7.37 18.62
CA PHE A 90 13.40 6.80 17.61
C PHE A 90 13.15 5.31 17.89
N ALA A 91 11.89 4.91 17.84
CA ALA A 91 11.48 3.51 17.91
C ALA A 91 11.27 2.96 16.50
N ASP A 92 11.36 1.63 16.36
CA ASP A 92 10.92 0.90 15.16
C ASP A 92 11.56 1.36 13.83
N ILE A 93 12.85 1.70 13.84
CA ILE A 93 13.58 2.17 12.64
C ILE A 93 14.46 1.10 11.96
N VAL A 94 14.69 -0.04 12.62
CA VAL A 94 15.73 -1.00 12.18
C VAL A 94 15.26 -1.91 11.05
N ARG A 95 13.94 -2.07 10.89
CA ARG A 95 13.33 -2.88 9.85
C ARG A 95 12.06 -2.23 9.36
N GLU A 96 11.60 -2.69 8.20
CA GLU A 96 10.25 -2.40 7.72
C GLU A 96 9.19 -3.13 8.55
N TYR A 97 8.03 -2.49 8.67
CA TYR A 97 6.85 -3.01 9.35
C TYR A 97 5.66 -2.92 8.44
N GLU A 98 4.72 -3.83 8.64
CA GLU A 98 3.41 -3.71 8.06
C GLU A 98 2.53 -2.74 8.86
N TYR A 99 1.86 -1.85 8.17
CA TYR A 99 1.06 -0.78 8.76
C TYR A 99 -0.41 -0.90 8.35
N VAL A 100 -1.30 -0.57 9.28
CA VAL A 100 -2.75 -0.60 9.04
C VAL A 100 -3.15 0.43 7.99
N GLU A 101 -2.46 1.58 7.95
CA GLU A 101 -2.67 2.67 7.01
C GLU A 101 -2.35 2.21 5.57
N CYS A 102 -1.15 1.68 5.36
CA CYS A 102 -0.71 1.20 4.04
C CYS A 102 -1.61 0.05 3.54
N THR A 103 -1.95 -0.86 4.44
CA THR A 103 -2.83 -2.00 4.13
C THR A 103 -4.24 -1.53 3.76
N ALA A 104 -4.82 -0.59 4.51
CA ALA A 104 -6.15 -0.06 4.23
C ALA A 104 -6.21 0.72 2.90
N SER A 105 -5.22 1.56 2.61
CA SER A 105 -5.13 2.27 1.33
C SER A 105 -5.08 1.29 0.15
N ALA A 106 -4.28 0.22 0.24
CA ALA A 106 -4.20 -0.80 -0.80
C ALA A 106 -5.52 -1.56 -1.00
N ILE A 107 -6.24 -1.92 0.08
CA ILE A 107 -7.57 -2.53 -0.01
C ILE A 107 -8.52 -1.62 -0.80
N GLN A 108 -8.59 -0.33 -0.45
CA GLN A 108 -9.51 0.61 -1.10
C GLN A 108 -9.21 0.74 -2.61
N ALA A 109 -7.93 0.89 -2.97
CA ALA A 109 -7.50 0.99 -4.35
C ALA A 109 -7.83 -0.27 -5.15
N LEU A 110 -7.55 -1.46 -4.60
CA LEU A 110 -7.75 -2.73 -5.28
C LEU A 110 -9.23 -3.13 -5.38
N ILE A 111 -10.08 -2.76 -4.42
CA ILE A 111 -11.53 -2.94 -4.52
C ILE A 111 -12.07 -2.12 -5.70
N LEU A 112 -11.68 -0.84 -5.81
CA LEU A 112 -12.11 0.01 -6.91
C LEU A 112 -11.55 -0.47 -8.25
N PHE A 113 -10.28 -0.88 -8.28
CA PHE A 113 -9.65 -1.45 -9.47
C PHE A 113 -10.39 -2.69 -9.95
N LYS A 114 -10.65 -3.66 -9.06
CA LYS A 114 -11.38 -4.90 -9.37
C LYS A 114 -12.78 -4.62 -9.91
N LYS A 115 -13.45 -3.57 -9.40
CA LYS A 115 -14.77 -3.17 -9.90
C LYS A 115 -14.71 -2.67 -11.36
N LEU A 116 -13.67 -1.91 -11.72
CA LEU A 116 -13.52 -1.32 -13.06
C LEU A 116 -12.84 -2.26 -14.06
N TYR A 117 -12.00 -3.19 -13.58
CA TYR A 117 -11.21 -4.14 -14.36
C TYR A 117 -11.37 -5.58 -13.83
N PRO A 118 -12.58 -6.16 -13.89
CA PRO A 118 -12.92 -7.41 -13.19
C PRO A 118 -12.16 -8.65 -13.65
N GLU A 119 -11.60 -8.65 -14.85
CA GLU A 119 -10.89 -9.79 -15.42
C GLU A 119 -9.38 -9.79 -15.10
N HIS A 120 -8.82 -8.68 -14.61
CA HIS A 120 -7.38 -8.56 -14.36
C HIS A 120 -7.01 -9.05 -12.96
N ARG A 121 -6.32 -10.20 -12.87
CA ARG A 121 -5.77 -10.78 -11.61
C ARG A 121 -6.78 -10.90 -10.47
N LYS A 122 -8.04 -11.17 -10.81
CA LYS A 122 -9.17 -11.20 -9.88
C LYS A 122 -8.91 -12.10 -8.67
N VAL A 123 -8.41 -13.30 -8.90
CA VAL A 123 -8.17 -14.30 -7.85
C VAL A 123 -7.12 -13.82 -6.86
N GLU A 124 -6.02 -13.25 -7.35
CA GLU A 124 -4.96 -12.73 -6.49
C GLU A 124 -5.42 -11.49 -5.72
N ILE A 125 -6.21 -10.61 -6.34
CA ILE A 125 -6.78 -9.44 -5.67
C ILE A 125 -7.78 -9.87 -4.59
N ASP A 126 -8.65 -10.84 -4.86
CA ASP A 126 -9.60 -11.35 -3.87
C ASP A 126 -8.87 -11.96 -2.67
N ASN A 127 -7.85 -12.80 -2.92
CA ASN A 127 -7.02 -13.37 -1.86
C ASN A 127 -6.26 -12.31 -1.07
N PHE A 128 -5.73 -11.29 -1.77
CA PHE A 128 -5.05 -10.16 -1.14
C PHE A 128 -5.98 -9.44 -0.16
N ILE A 129 -7.21 -9.11 -0.60
CA ILE A 129 -8.18 -8.38 0.20
C ILE A 129 -8.55 -9.18 1.45
N VAL A 130 -8.78 -10.49 1.33
CA VAL A 130 -9.11 -11.34 2.50
C VAL A 130 -7.99 -11.30 3.55
N LYS A 131 -6.73 -11.49 3.14
CA LYS A 131 -5.59 -11.46 4.05
C LYS A 131 -5.37 -10.08 4.66
N ALA A 132 -5.48 -9.04 3.85
CA ALA A 132 -5.31 -7.65 4.27
C ALA A 132 -6.39 -7.24 5.28
N SER A 133 -7.65 -7.63 5.06
CA SER A 133 -8.73 -7.42 6.04
C SER A 133 -8.46 -8.15 7.34
N LYS A 134 -7.99 -9.41 7.27
CA LYS A 134 -7.62 -10.18 8.47
C LYS A 134 -6.49 -9.48 9.26
N PHE A 135 -5.49 -8.94 8.57
CA PHE A 135 -4.43 -8.14 9.20
C PHE A 135 -4.99 -6.92 9.94
N LEU A 136 -5.93 -6.18 9.34
CA LEU A 136 -6.58 -5.05 10.00
C LEU A 136 -7.34 -5.49 11.25
N GLU A 137 -8.10 -6.58 11.18
CA GLU A 137 -8.81 -7.15 12.33
C GLU A 137 -7.85 -7.58 13.45
N ASP A 138 -6.75 -8.24 13.11
CA ASP A 138 -5.76 -8.73 14.09
C ASP A 138 -4.97 -7.60 14.77
N ASN A 139 -4.88 -6.43 14.14
CA ASN A 139 -4.24 -5.25 14.69
C ASN A 139 -5.23 -4.26 15.34
N GLN A 140 -6.53 -4.59 15.38
CA GLN A 140 -7.53 -3.79 16.07
C GLN A 140 -7.42 -3.98 17.59
N TYR A 141 -7.45 -2.88 18.33
CA TYR A 141 -7.45 -2.91 19.78
C TYR A 141 -8.83 -3.32 20.31
N SER A 142 -8.89 -3.80 21.55
CA SER A 142 -10.16 -4.23 22.18
C SER A 142 -11.18 -3.09 22.36
N ASN A 143 -10.74 -1.84 22.32
CA ASN A 143 -11.58 -0.64 22.29
C ASN A 143 -11.99 -0.22 20.86
N CYS A 144 -11.81 -1.11 19.88
CA CYS A 144 -12.09 -0.93 18.45
C CYS A 144 -11.18 0.07 17.71
N SER A 145 -10.15 0.59 18.36
CA SER A 145 -9.23 1.57 17.76
C SER A 145 -8.07 0.91 17.01
N TRP A 146 -7.41 1.68 16.13
CA TRP A 146 -6.16 1.31 15.49
C TRP A 146 -5.10 2.38 15.76
N TYR A 147 -3.87 1.95 16.04
CA TYR A 147 -2.77 2.85 16.32
C TYR A 147 -2.26 3.49 15.02
N GLY A 148 -2.29 4.83 14.93
CA GLY A 148 -1.71 5.59 13.84
C GLY A 148 -0.19 5.73 14.00
N ASN A 149 0.55 5.18 13.04
CA ASN A 149 2.01 5.29 12.93
C ASN A 149 2.41 6.52 12.09
N TRP A 150 1.60 6.86 11.08
CA TRP A 150 1.88 7.95 10.13
C TRP A 150 0.96 9.18 10.33
N GLY A 151 0.10 9.14 11.36
CA GLY A 151 -0.75 10.25 11.79
C GLY A 151 -0.95 10.21 13.31
N ILE A 152 -1.29 11.36 13.93
CA ILE A 152 -1.40 11.49 15.40
C ILE A 152 -2.83 11.18 15.84
N CYS A 153 -3.16 10.16 16.65
CA CYS A 153 -2.63 8.79 16.71
C CYS A 153 -3.84 7.84 16.69
N PHE A 154 -4.76 8.04 17.64
CA PHE A 154 -6.14 7.56 17.58
C PHE A 154 -7.07 8.75 17.30
N ILE A 155 -8.21 8.51 16.66
CA ILE A 155 -9.29 9.50 16.40
C ILE A 155 -10.57 9.03 17.09
#